data_AF-A0A150S413-F1
#
_entry.id   AF-A0A150S413-F1
#
_cell.length_a   1.000
_cell.length_b   1.000
_cell.length_c   1.000
_cell.angle_alpha   90.00
_cell.angle_beta   90.00
_cell.angle_gamma   90.00
#
_symmetry.space_group_name_H-M   'P 1'
#
loop_
_entity.id
_entity.type
_entity.pdbx_description
1 polymer ?
#
loop_
_entity_poly.entity_id
_entity_poly.type
_entity_poly.pdbx_seq_one_letter_code
_entity_poly.pdbx_strand_id
1 'polypeptide(L)'
;MINEVDYDQAGTDGAEFIEIYNGTGAPVDLAGHALVLVNGSSSSLSAYETFDLSPAGALAAGQYLVVGSTAVAVPEGALKIDFEGTQTDRVQNGAPDGIALMNTATGGVIDALSYEGAITAATIEGASVSLVEGEALAATVADSNLATAPGSLCRLPDGTDTNQAAADWAFSATITPGSANVP
;
A
#
# COMPACT_ATOMS: atom_id res chain seq x y z
N MET A 1 0.85 -1.31 -9.48
CA MET A 1 0.02 -1.96 -8.46
C MET A 1 0.66 -1.74 -7.10
N ILE A 2 -0.12 -1.65 -6.04
CA ILE A 2 0.32 -1.78 -4.65
C ILE A 2 0.71 -3.25 -4.46
N ASN A 3 1.86 -3.51 -3.83
CA ASN A 3 2.48 -4.84 -3.81
C ASN A 3 2.77 -5.35 -2.39
N GLU A 4 3.15 -4.48 -1.46
CA GLU A 4 3.46 -4.83 -0.08
C GLU A 4 3.15 -3.64 0.84
N VAL A 5 2.65 -3.91 2.05
CA VAL A 5 2.33 -2.91 3.08
C VAL A 5 2.67 -3.49 4.45
N ASP A 6 3.49 -2.77 5.20
CA ASP A 6 3.76 -3.01 6.63
C ASP A 6 3.24 -1.78 7.38
N TYR A 7 2.15 -1.97 8.12
CA TYR A 7 1.35 -0.89 8.73
C TYR A 7 1.07 -1.11 10.22
N ASP A 8 1.33 -2.30 10.77
CA ASP A 8 1.03 -2.61 12.17
C ASP A 8 2.19 -3.38 12.80
N GLN A 9 3.27 -2.66 13.15
CA GLN A 9 4.41 -3.23 13.82
C GLN A 9 4.18 -3.34 15.33
N ALA A 10 4.84 -4.30 15.94
CA ALA A 10 4.77 -4.44 17.39
C ALA A 10 5.33 -3.21 18.12
N GLY A 11 4.46 -2.48 18.80
CA GLY A 11 4.82 -1.31 19.60
C GLY A 11 4.53 0.00 18.88
N THR A 12 5.58 0.71 18.46
CA THR A 12 5.45 1.93 17.66
C THR A 12 5.72 1.57 16.21
N ASP A 13 4.89 2.10 15.31
CA ASP A 13 4.93 1.78 13.90
C ASP A 13 6.06 2.55 13.21
N GLY A 14 7.32 2.20 13.50
CA GLY A 14 8.49 3.01 13.12
C GLY A 14 9.17 2.63 11.81
N ALA A 15 8.73 1.56 11.18
CA ALA A 15 9.27 1.03 9.93
C ALA A 15 8.19 0.85 8.86
N GLU A 16 7.09 1.62 8.94
CA GLU A 16 5.97 1.50 8.01
C GLU A 16 6.39 1.81 6.58
N PHE A 17 5.78 1.10 5.64
CA PHE A 17 5.90 1.41 4.23
C PHE A 17 4.73 0.89 3.40
N ILE A 18 4.62 1.47 2.22
CA ILE A 18 3.76 1.03 1.13
C ILE A 18 4.67 0.84 -0.08
N GLU A 19 4.65 -0.35 -0.66
CA GLU A 19 5.36 -0.66 -1.89
C GLU A 19 4.41 -0.67 -3.09
N ILE A 20 4.88 -0.11 -4.21
CA ILE A 20 4.29 -0.36 -5.52
C ILE A 20 5.26 -1.10 -6.43
N TYR A 21 4.71 -1.96 -7.28
CA TYR A 21 5.43 -2.71 -8.30
C TYR A 21 4.91 -2.39 -9.71
N ASN A 22 5.83 -2.26 -10.66
CA ASN A 22 5.51 -2.07 -12.08
C ASN A 22 5.54 -3.39 -12.86
N GLY A 23 4.42 -4.11 -12.85
CA GLY A 23 4.19 -5.31 -13.66
C GLY A 23 3.78 -5.05 -15.12
N THR A 24 3.74 -3.80 -15.61
CA THR A 24 3.15 -3.47 -16.92
C THR A 24 3.99 -3.90 -18.13
N GLY A 25 5.26 -4.26 -17.91
CA GLY A 25 6.20 -4.64 -18.98
C GLY A 25 6.87 -3.46 -19.69
N ALA A 26 6.60 -2.22 -19.30
CA ALA A 26 7.27 -1.01 -19.79
C ALA A 26 7.47 0.01 -18.65
N PRO A 27 8.38 0.99 -18.79
CA PRO A 27 8.49 2.08 -17.81
C PRO A 27 7.17 2.86 -17.68
N VAL A 28 6.79 3.20 -16.44
CA VAL A 28 5.62 4.03 -16.12
C VAL A 28 6.11 5.34 -15.52
N ASP A 29 5.71 6.46 -16.12
CA ASP A 29 5.95 7.79 -15.54
C ASP A 29 5.01 8.00 -14.35
N LEU A 30 5.57 8.34 -13.18
CA LEU A 30 4.84 8.56 -11.94
C LEU A 30 4.38 10.01 -11.77
N ALA A 31 4.66 10.90 -12.73
CA ALA A 31 4.02 12.20 -12.77
C ALA A 31 2.48 12.05 -12.76
N GLY A 32 1.81 12.73 -11.84
CA GLY A 32 0.36 12.62 -11.67
C GLY A 32 -0.11 11.30 -11.07
N HIS A 33 0.76 10.55 -10.38
CA HIS A 33 0.40 9.38 -9.59
C HIS A 33 0.56 9.67 -8.09
N ALA A 34 -0.35 9.14 -7.28
CA ALA A 34 -0.29 9.29 -5.82
C ALA A 34 -0.77 8.04 -5.10
N LEU A 35 -0.24 7.81 -3.90
CA LEU A 35 -0.87 6.92 -2.91
C LEU A 35 -1.77 7.76 -2.01
N VAL A 36 -3.02 7.35 -1.85
CA VAL A 36 -4.01 8.01 -0.97
C VAL A 36 -4.38 7.05 0.13
N LEU A 37 -4.13 7.46 1.37
CA LEU A 37 -4.48 6.69 2.56
C LEU A 37 -5.85 7.10 3.08
N VAL A 38 -6.66 6.10 3.43
CA VAL A 38 -8.06 6.26 3.83
C VAL A 38 -8.29 5.67 5.21
N ASN A 39 -8.93 6.46 6.06
CA ASN A 39 -9.49 5.95 7.30
C ASN A 39 -10.85 5.31 6.96
N GLY A 40 -11.04 4.05 7.32
CA GLY A 40 -12.27 3.31 7.01
C GLY A 40 -13.26 3.27 8.16
N SER A 41 -13.01 3.97 9.27
CA SER A 41 -13.96 4.03 10.38
C SER A 41 -15.28 4.66 9.93
N SER A 42 -16.40 4.15 10.47
CA SER A 42 -17.74 4.64 10.09
C SER A 42 -17.97 6.13 10.40
N SER A 43 -17.18 6.71 11.30
CA SER A 43 -17.19 8.13 11.64
C SER A 43 -16.27 8.99 10.77
N SER A 44 -15.38 8.38 9.99
CA SER A 44 -14.33 9.07 9.23
C SER A 44 -13.97 8.31 7.96
N LEU A 45 -14.95 8.01 7.10
CA LEU A 45 -14.77 7.27 5.84
C LEU A 45 -14.18 8.16 4.72
N SER A 46 -12.95 8.63 4.91
CA SER A 46 -12.31 9.64 4.07
C SER A 46 -10.78 9.50 3.99
N ALA A 47 -10.20 10.02 2.91
CA ALA A 47 -8.75 10.19 2.81
C ALA A 47 -8.20 11.08 3.94
N TYR A 48 -7.02 10.72 4.48
CA TYR A 48 -6.33 11.51 5.50
C TYR A 48 -4.89 11.90 5.12
N GLU A 49 -4.27 11.18 4.17
CA GLU A 49 -2.90 11.44 3.73
C GLU A 49 -2.77 11.14 2.24
N THR A 50 -1.88 11.85 1.55
CA THR A 50 -1.61 11.64 0.12
C THR A 50 -0.13 11.82 -0.16
N PHE A 51 0.51 10.77 -0.68
CA PHE A 51 1.91 10.80 -1.10
C PHE A 51 2.01 10.99 -2.62
N ASP A 52 2.61 12.10 -3.04
CA ASP A 52 2.97 12.33 -4.44
C ASP A 52 4.12 11.41 -4.85
N LEU A 53 3.93 10.65 -5.93
CA LEU A 53 4.93 9.72 -6.45
C LEU A 53 5.84 10.36 -7.51
N SER A 54 5.54 11.59 -7.96
CA SER A 54 6.33 12.29 -8.97
C SER A 54 7.83 12.44 -8.64
N PRO A 55 8.27 12.57 -7.36
CA PRO A 55 9.69 12.64 -7.03
C PRO A 55 10.49 11.38 -7.40
N ALA A 56 9.85 10.22 -7.52
CA ALA A 56 10.49 8.99 -7.98
C ALA A 56 10.75 8.97 -9.51
N GLY A 57 10.13 9.88 -10.27
CA GLY A 57 10.28 9.96 -11.72
C GLY A 57 9.54 8.83 -12.42
N ALA A 58 10.26 7.92 -13.07
CA ALA A 58 9.65 6.79 -13.78
C ALA A 58 10.04 5.47 -13.13
N LEU A 59 9.06 4.58 -12.94
CA LEU A 59 9.26 3.23 -12.44
C LEU A 59 9.51 2.30 -13.62
N ALA A 60 10.69 1.71 -13.73
CA ALA A 60 11.02 0.78 -14.81
C ALA A 60 10.18 -0.51 -14.74
N ALA A 61 10.10 -1.24 -15.85
CA ALA A 61 9.41 -2.52 -15.86
C ALA A 61 10.08 -3.50 -14.88
N GLY A 62 9.29 -4.13 -14.01
CA GLY A 62 9.79 -5.03 -12.97
C GLY A 62 10.45 -4.33 -11.78
N GLN A 63 10.38 -3.01 -11.68
CA GLN A 63 10.97 -2.24 -10.58
C GLN A 63 9.94 -1.98 -9.47
N TYR A 64 10.45 -1.85 -8.26
CA TYR A 64 9.71 -1.54 -7.03
C TYR A 64 9.99 -0.10 -6.60
N LEU A 65 8.96 0.57 -6.07
CA LEU A 65 9.08 1.84 -5.35
C LEU A 65 8.49 1.66 -3.95
N VAL A 66 9.27 2.00 -2.94
CA VAL A 66 8.85 2.00 -1.54
C VAL A 66 8.61 3.44 -1.07
N VAL A 67 7.42 3.70 -0.54
CA VAL A 67 7.08 4.95 0.16
C VAL A 67 6.96 4.64 1.64
N GLY A 68 7.89 5.12 2.46
CA GLY A 68 7.98 4.63 3.84
C GLY A 68 8.89 5.42 4.76
N SER A 69 8.95 4.98 6.02
CA SER A 69 9.87 5.52 7.02
C SER A 69 11.32 5.47 6.56
N THR A 70 12.13 6.45 6.97
CA THR A 70 13.58 6.45 6.80
C THR A 70 14.27 5.22 7.40
N ALA A 71 13.63 4.52 8.33
CA ALA A 71 14.11 3.26 8.90
C ALA A 71 14.05 2.07 7.91
N VAL A 72 13.22 2.16 6.86
CA VAL A 72 13.07 1.12 5.85
C VAL A 72 14.24 1.18 4.87
N ALA A 73 15.01 0.10 4.78
CA ALA A 73 16.09 -0.04 3.81
C ALA A 73 15.56 -0.76 2.56
N VAL A 74 15.99 -0.30 1.38
CA VAL A 74 15.68 -0.93 0.10
C VAL A 74 16.97 -1.33 -0.61
N PRO A 75 16.99 -2.44 -1.39
CA PRO A 75 18.16 -2.86 -2.14
C PRO A 75 18.50 -1.88 -3.28
N GLU A 76 19.72 -2.01 -3.81
CA GLU A 76 20.13 -1.30 -5.02
C GLU A 76 19.18 -1.64 -6.18
N GLY A 77 18.68 -0.60 -6.85
CA GLY A 77 17.77 -0.74 -7.98
C GLY A 77 16.30 -0.54 -7.62
N ALA A 78 15.90 -0.64 -6.34
CA ALA A 78 14.59 -0.16 -5.90
C ALA A 78 14.60 1.37 -5.75
N LEU A 79 13.46 2.01 -6.01
CA LEU A 79 13.26 3.42 -5.71
C LEU A 79 12.70 3.60 -4.30
N LYS A 80 12.97 4.76 -3.70
CA LYS A 80 12.42 5.10 -2.39
C LYS A 80 11.97 6.55 -2.33
N ILE A 81 10.81 6.78 -1.72
CA ILE A 81 10.37 8.08 -1.22
C ILE A 81 10.25 7.96 0.30
N ASP A 82 10.99 8.79 1.03
CA ASP A 82 10.86 8.84 2.48
C ASP A 82 9.61 9.62 2.87
N PHE A 83 8.95 9.22 3.96
CA PHE A 83 7.90 10.03 4.57
C PHE A 83 8.39 11.44 4.92
N GLU A 84 7.57 12.45 4.65
CA GLU A 84 7.86 13.82 5.06
C GLU A 84 7.40 14.08 6.50
N GLY A 85 8.31 14.48 7.40
CA GLY A 85 7.96 14.79 8.79
C GLY A 85 7.97 13.56 9.70
N THR A 86 6.85 13.26 10.38
CA THR A 86 6.75 12.11 11.29
C THR A 86 7.12 10.81 10.56
N GLN A 87 7.89 9.95 11.22
CA GLN A 87 8.41 8.68 10.67
C GLN A 87 7.75 7.45 11.31
N THR A 88 6.69 7.68 12.10
CA THR A 88 5.99 6.67 12.87
C THR A 88 4.48 6.90 12.77
N ASP A 89 3.70 5.83 12.92
CA ASP A 89 2.23 5.85 13.02
C ASP A 89 1.56 6.65 11.87
N ARG A 90 2.08 6.48 10.65
CA ARG A 90 1.64 7.18 9.45
C ARG A 90 0.58 6.44 8.65
N VAL A 91 0.67 5.12 8.62
CA VAL A 91 -0.26 4.22 7.92
C VAL A 91 -1.14 3.62 8.99
N GLN A 92 -2.39 4.09 9.08
CA GLN A 92 -3.30 3.68 10.13
C GLN A 92 -3.61 2.17 10.07
N ASN A 93 -3.61 1.53 11.24
CA ASN A 93 -3.91 0.11 11.48
C ASN A 93 -5.36 -0.11 12.00
N GLY A 94 -6.31 0.71 11.55
CA GLY A 94 -7.72 0.58 11.90
C GLY A 94 -8.44 -0.52 11.10
N ALA A 95 -9.46 -1.12 11.71
CA ALA A 95 -10.31 -2.13 11.09
C ALA A 95 -11.67 -1.56 10.62
N PRO A 96 -11.87 -1.26 9.32
CA PRO A 96 -10.88 -1.26 8.23
C PRO A 96 -10.22 0.10 8.03
N ASP A 97 -9.07 0.10 7.36
CA ASP A 97 -8.38 1.23 6.72
C ASP A 97 -7.89 0.76 5.33
N GLY A 98 -7.37 1.67 4.51
CA GLY A 98 -6.99 1.30 3.15
C GLY A 98 -6.14 2.30 2.39
N ILE A 99 -5.69 1.87 1.22
CA ILE A 99 -4.79 2.58 0.31
C ILE A 99 -5.41 2.56 -1.10
N ALA A 100 -5.38 3.69 -1.79
CA ALA A 100 -5.62 3.78 -3.22
C ALA A 100 -4.37 4.26 -3.95
N LEU A 101 -3.99 3.58 -5.03
CA LEU A 101 -3.06 4.12 -6.03
C LEU A 101 -3.89 4.87 -7.08
N MET A 102 -3.66 6.17 -7.21
CA MET A 102 -4.52 7.07 -8.00
C MET A 102 -3.74 7.72 -9.13
N ASN A 103 -4.41 7.92 -10.27
CA ASN A 103 -4.04 8.92 -11.26
C ASN A 103 -4.69 10.25 -10.87
N THR A 104 -3.90 11.21 -10.36
CA THR A 104 -4.40 12.49 -9.86
C THR A 104 -4.83 13.45 -10.97
N ALA A 105 -4.38 13.23 -12.21
CA ALA A 105 -4.82 14.02 -13.35
C ALA A 105 -6.24 13.67 -13.81
N THR A 106 -6.66 12.40 -13.64
CA THR A 106 -7.98 11.92 -14.04
C THR A 106 -8.92 11.64 -12.87
N GLY A 107 -8.40 11.55 -11.64
CA GLY A 107 -9.13 11.08 -10.46
C GLY A 107 -9.43 9.58 -10.49
N GLY A 108 -8.79 8.81 -11.38
CA GLY A 108 -9.01 7.38 -11.54
C GLY A 108 -8.20 6.54 -10.55
N VAL A 109 -8.84 5.53 -9.95
CA VAL A 109 -8.15 4.48 -9.20
C VAL A 109 -7.42 3.56 -10.18
N ILE A 110 -6.15 3.30 -9.91
CA ILE A 110 -5.30 2.37 -10.66
C ILE A 110 -5.30 1.00 -9.98
N ASP A 111 -5.22 0.98 -8.65
CA ASP A 111 -5.22 -0.22 -7.79
C ASP A 111 -5.66 0.23 -6.38
N ALA A 112 -6.23 -0.67 -5.59
CA ALA A 112 -6.62 -0.37 -4.23
C ALA A 112 -6.50 -1.58 -3.29
N LEU A 113 -6.27 -1.28 -2.02
CA LEU A 113 -6.29 -2.25 -0.94
C LEU A 113 -7.15 -1.72 0.21
N SER A 114 -8.09 -2.54 0.65
CA SER A 114 -8.78 -2.40 1.93
C SER A 114 -8.34 -3.56 2.81
N TYR A 115 -7.78 -3.27 3.99
CA TYR A 115 -7.32 -4.28 4.94
C TYR A 115 -8.19 -4.27 6.21
N GLU A 116 -8.19 -5.39 6.93
CA GLU A 116 -8.98 -5.61 8.16
C GLU A 116 -10.50 -5.41 8.01
N GLY A 117 -11.00 -5.43 6.78
CA GLY A 117 -12.40 -5.28 6.45
C GLY A 117 -12.59 -4.58 5.10
N ALA A 118 -13.83 -4.19 4.82
CA ALA A 118 -14.23 -3.68 3.52
C ALA A 118 -14.56 -2.18 3.54
N ILE A 119 -13.86 -1.40 2.73
CA ILE A 119 -14.15 0.00 2.42
C ILE A 119 -14.74 0.07 1.00
N THR A 120 -16.06 0.24 0.91
CA THR A 120 -16.80 0.22 -0.38
C THR A 120 -17.18 1.61 -0.90
N ALA A 121 -17.01 2.66 -0.09
CA ALA A 121 -17.45 4.02 -0.42
C ALA A 121 -16.64 5.09 0.33
N ALA A 122 -15.31 5.04 0.21
CA ALA A 122 -14.41 6.09 0.71
C ALA A 122 -14.67 7.42 0.00
N THR A 123 -14.60 8.52 0.74
CA THR A 123 -14.57 9.86 0.12
C THR A 123 -13.13 10.25 -0.20
N ILE A 124 -12.78 10.28 -1.49
CA ILE A 124 -11.48 10.74 -1.99
C ILE A 124 -11.74 11.91 -2.94
N GLU A 125 -11.24 13.11 -2.60
CA GLU A 125 -11.45 14.34 -3.38
C GLU A 125 -12.93 14.63 -3.75
N GLY A 126 -13.86 14.21 -2.88
CA GLY A 126 -15.30 14.36 -3.09
C GLY A 126 -15.96 13.29 -3.97
N ALA A 127 -15.19 12.36 -4.52
CA ALA A 127 -15.71 11.17 -5.19
C ALA A 127 -15.89 10.01 -4.21
N SER A 128 -16.90 9.16 -4.47
CA SER A 128 -17.08 7.88 -3.76
C SER A 128 -16.27 6.80 -4.45
N VAL A 129 -15.34 6.19 -3.72
CA VAL A 129 -14.36 5.22 -4.22
C VAL A 129 -14.45 3.93 -3.40
N SER A 130 -14.53 2.78 -4.08
CA SER A 130 -14.35 1.47 -3.44
C SER A 130 -12.87 1.13 -3.39
N LEU A 131 -12.39 0.68 -2.23
CA LEU A 131 -11.04 0.11 -2.06
C LEU A 131 -11.05 -1.42 -2.05
N VAL A 132 -12.20 -2.02 -2.32
CA VAL A 132 -12.34 -3.48 -2.49
C VAL A 132 -12.17 -3.83 -3.96
N GLU A 133 -11.17 -4.65 -4.25
CA GLU A 133 -10.99 -5.31 -5.54
C GLU A 133 -11.65 -6.68 -5.51
N GLY A 134 -12.76 -6.82 -6.25
CA GLY A 134 -13.49 -8.08 -6.32
C GLY A 134 -14.14 -8.46 -4.99
N GLU A 135 -13.71 -9.58 -4.42
CA GLU A 135 -14.14 -10.02 -3.09
C GLU A 135 -13.27 -9.36 -2.01
N ALA A 136 -13.93 -8.85 -0.96
CA ALA A 136 -13.23 -8.22 0.15
C ALA A 136 -12.23 -9.18 0.81
N LEU A 137 -11.03 -8.67 1.08
CA LEU A 137 -10.03 -9.38 1.86
C LEU A 137 -10.61 -9.70 3.25
N ALA A 138 -10.46 -10.93 3.70
CA ALA A 138 -10.95 -11.32 5.02
C ALA A 138 -10.21 -10.52 6.10
N ALA A 139 -10.93 -10.00 7.09
CA ALA A 139 -10.33 -9.18 8.16
C ALA A 139 -9.26 -9.90 9.00
N THR A 140 -9.20 -11.23 8.92
CA THR A 140 -8.16 -12.05 9.56
C THR A 140 -6.87 -12.14 8.74
N VAL A 141 -6.87 -11.66 7.49
CA VAL A 141 -5.68 -11.50 6.66
C VAL A 141 -5.24 -10.05 6.82
N ALA A 142 -4.33 -9.84 7.74
CA ALA A 142 -3.89 -8.54 8.23
C ALA A 142 -2.40 -8.60 8.53
N ASP A 143 -1.80 -7.45 8.76
CA ASP A 143 -0.52 -7.36 9.44
C ASP A 143 -0.65 -7.86 10.90
N SER A 144 0.46 -8.16 11.54
CA SER A 144 0.50 -9.00 12.73
C SER A 144 0.44 -8.25 14.05
N ASN A 145 0.95 -7.02 14.16
CA ASN A 145 1.24 -6.33 15.43
C ASN A 145 2.01 -7.19 16.46
N LEU A 146 2.79 -8.18 15.99
CA LEU A 146 3.38 -9.18 16.87
C LEU A 146 4.89 -9.23 16.70
N ALA A 147 5.62 -8.88 17.76
CA ALA A 147 7.09 -8.98 17.78
C ALA A 147 7.57 -10.43 17.60
N THR A 148 6.72 -11.42 17.93
CA THR A 148 7.00 -12.85 17.78
C THR A 148 6.65 -13.40 16.40
N ALA A 149 5.97 -12.61 15.57
CA ALA A 149 5.55 -12.98 14.22
C ALA A 149 5.58 -11.75 13.32
N PRO A 150 6.71 -11.03 13.20
CA PRO A 150 6.79 -9.86 12.34
C PRO A 150 6.51 -10.26 10.89
N GLY A 151 5.94 -9.34 10.13
CA GLY A 151 5.56 -9.59 8.76
C GLY A 151 4.94 -8.36 8.13
N SER A 152 4.37 -8.56 6.96
CA SER A 152 3.70 -7.53 6.18
C SER A 152 2.53 -8.17 5.43
N LEU A 153 1.59 -7.35 4.99
CA LEU A 153 0.57 -7.75 4.06
C LEU A 153 1.10 -7.54 2.64
N CYS A 154 1.04 -8.55 1.78
CA CYS A 154 1.66 -8.48 0.45
C CYS A 154 0.86 -9.24 -0.61
N ARG A 155 1.05 -8.89 -1.90
CA ARG A 155 0.57 -9.70 -3.02
C ARG A 155 1.45 -10.97 -3.11
N LEU A 156 0.83 -12.14 -3.01
CA LEU A 156 1.50 -13.43 -2.96
C LEU A 156 0.77 -14.44 -3.87
N PRO A 157 1.30 -14.74 -5.08
CA PRO A 157 2.66 -14.44 -5.56
C PRO A 157 2.94 -12.96 -5.86
N ASP A 158 4.22 -12.57 -5.77
CA ASP A 158 4.71 -11.21 -6.07
C ASP A 158 4.14 -10.65 -7.38
N GLY A 159 3.69 -9.40 -7.35
CA GLY A 159 3.18 -8.69 -8.52
C GLY A 159 1.94 -9.33 -9.15
N THR A 160 1.19 -10.16 -8.43
CA THR A 160 -0.05 -10.76 -8.93
C THR A 160 -1.24 -9.89 -8.59
N ASP A 161 -1.86 -9.33 -9.63
CA ASP A 161 -3.07 -8.53 -9.53
C ASP A 161 -4.15 -9.07 -10.48
N THR A 162 -5.06 -9.85 -9.91
CA THR A 162 -6.23 -10.40 -10.62
C THR A 162 -7.48 -9.56 -10.40
N ASN A 163 -7.34 -8.37 -9.78
CA ASN A 163 -8.43 -7.56 -9.23
C ASN A 163 -9.31 -8.34 -8.24
N GLN A 164 -8.72 -9.27 -7.49
CA GLN A 164 -9.41 -10.07 -6.49
C GLN A 164 -8.56 -10.10 -5.21
N ALA A 165 -8.78 -9.13 -4.32
CA ALA A 165 -7.92 -8.92 -3.16
C ALA A 165 -7.79 -10.20 -2.30
N ALA A 166 -8.91 -10.91 -2.09
CA ALA A 166 -8.93 -12.17 -1.35
C ALA A 166 -8.16 -13.35 -2.00
N ALA A 167 -7.78 -13.24 -3.28
CA ALA A 167 -6.96 -14.22 -3.99
C ALA A 167 -5.50 -13.78 -4.11
N ASP A 168 -5.26 -12.47 -4.13
CA ASP A 168 -3.95 -11.90 -4.41
C ASP A 168 -3.16 -11.57 -3.14
N TRP A 169 -3.82 -11.18 -2.04
CA TRP A 169 -3.17 -10.71 -0.82
C TRP A 169 -3.09 -11.78 0.28
N ALA A 170 -1.94 -11.84 0.94
CA ALA A 170 -1.69 -12.69 2.09
C ALA A 170 -0.73 -12.02 3.08
N PHE A 171 -0.78 -12.46 4.33
CA PHE A 171 0.27 -12.16 5.30
C PHE A 171 1.54 -12.95 4.93
N SER A 172 2.69 -12.27 4.92
CA SER A 172 4.00 -12.88 4.82
C SER A 172 4.81 -12.64 6.08
N ALA A 173 5.55 -13.66 6.54
CA ALA A 173 6.52 -13.50 7.62
C ALA A 173 7.87 -12.96 7.13
N THR A 174 8.00 -12.69 5.83
CA THR A 174 9.19 -12.13 5.20
C THR A 174 8.87 -10.76 4.63
N ILE A 175 9.39 -9.71 5.26
CA ILE A 175 9.24 -8.32 4.82
C ILE A 175 10.25 -8.04 3.71
N THR A 176 9.79 -7.60 2.52
CA THR A 176 10.59 -7.53 1.28
C THR A 176 10.64 -6.16 0.59
N PRO A 177 10.78 -5.03 1.30
CA PRO A 177 10.75 -3.71 0.68
C PRO A 177 11.82 -3.56 -0.42
N GLY A 178 11.35 -3.27 -1.62
CA GLY A 178 12.13 -3.12 -2.83
C GLY A 178 12.54 -4.44 -3.50
N SER A 179 11.92 -5.57 -3.13
CA SER A 179 12.23 -6.92 -3.63
C SER A 179 10.96 -7.72 -3.91
N ALA A 180 11.09 -8.83 -4.64
CA ALA A 180 9.94 -9.70 -4.89
C ALA A 180 9.43 -10.34 -3.59
N ASN A 181 8.10 -10.27 -3.37
CA ASN A 181 7.42 -10.89 -2.25
C ASN A 181 7.63 -12.41 -2.23
N VAL A 182 7.85 -12.94 -1.03
CA VAL A 182 7.95 -14.39 -0.77
C VAL A 182 7.13 -14.75 0.48
N PRO A 183 6.69 -16.01 0.63
CA PRO A 183 5.96 -16.46 1.82
C PRO A 183 6.75 -16.36 3.14
#